data_AF-A0A850KC15-F1
#
_entry.id   AF-A0A850KC15-F1
#
_cell.length_a   1.000
_cell.length_b   1.000
_cell.length_c   1.000
_cell.angle_alpha   90.00
_cell.angle_beta   90.00
_cell.angle_gamma   90.00
#
_symmetry.space_group_name_H-M   'P 1'
#
loop_
_entity.id
_entity.type
_entity.pdbx_description
1 polymer ?
#
loop_
_entity_poly.entity_id
_entity_poly.type
_entity_poly.pdbx_seq_one_letter_code
_entity_poly.pdbx_strand_id
1 'polypeptide(L)'
;MSVVDTMHSKRVTDEVRHAHDDLEYFYLEAKRNKRIAKWAAKHLGYDKKEYFLELISEDISKAGPKPVVDRIMKDFTKAELNIPEEEVWERLRKYEKEVLKDMLETQAQRTKDEMIAEAEAEAEAEAESKKEKKKDKDKDKDKDKDKKKKK
;
A
#
# COMPACT_ATOMS: atom_id res chain seq x y z
N MET A 1 0.76 23.90 25.43
CA MET A 1 0.12 23.72 24.11
C MET A 1 -1.19 24.46 24.12
N SER A 2 -1.45 25.37 23.17
CA SER A 2 -2.71 26.11 23.12
C SER A 2 -3.82 25.27 22.49
N VAL A 3 -5.08 25.56 22.83
CA VAL A 3 -6.25 24.89 22.23
C VAL A 3 -6.27 25.09 20.71
N VAL A 4 -5.88 26.28 20.24
CA VAL A 4 -5.81 26.62 18.82
C VAL A 4 -4.80 25.74 18.08
N ASP A 5 -3.62 25.50 18.66
CA ASP A 5 -2.60 24.61 18.08
C ASP A 5 -3.10 23.17 18.01
N THR A 6 -3.77 22.68 19.05
CA THR A 6 -4.33 21.32 19.05
C THR A 6 -5.45 21.15 18.02
N MET A 7 -6.29 22.17 17.80
CA MET A 7 -7.33 22.11 16.77
C MET A 7 -6.74 22.13 15.35
N HIS A 8 -5.69 22.93 15.12
CA HIS A 8 -4.99 22.95 13.83
C HIS A 8 -4.30 21.61 13.55
N SER A 9 -3.63 21.03 14.54
CA SER A 9 -3.01 19.71 14.41
C SER A 9 -4.04 18.63 14.08
N LYS A 10 -5.21 18.63 14.72
CA LYS A 10 -6.29 17.67 14.41
C LYS A 10 -6.81 17.82 12.99
N ARG A 11 -7.07 19.05 12.56
CA ARG A 11 -7.54 19.32 11.20
C ARG A 11 -6.56 18.83 10.15
N VAL A 12 -5.26 19.09 10.32
CA VAL A 12 -4.23 18.61 9.40
C VAL A 12 -4.17 17.09 9.38
N THR A 13 -4.27 16.42 10.55
CA THR A 13 -4.30 14.95 10.57
C THR A 13 -5.54 14.37 9.90
N ASP A 14 -6.70 15.02 10.01
CA ASP A 14 -7.92 14.58 9.34
C ASP A 14 -7.80 14.76 7.82
N GLU A 15 -7.31 15.91 7.35
CA GLU A 15 -7.09 16.17 5.92
C GLU A 15 -6.10 15.14 5.31
N VAL A 16 -5.01 14.83 6.01
CA VAL A 16 -4.04 13.80 5.58
C VAL A 16 -4.67 12.41 5.56
N ARG A 17 -5.43 12.05 6.59
CA ARG A 17 -6.12 10.75 6.65
C ARG A 17 -7.13 10.62 5.51
N HIS A 18 -7.94 11.64 5.27
CA HIS A 18 -8.91 11.65 4.18
C HIS A 18 -8.25 11.53 2.80
N ALA A 19 -7.18 12.29 2.55
CA ALA A 19 -6.44 12.18 1.31
C ALA A 19 -5.82 10.78 1.11
N HIS A 20 -5.36 10.15 2.20
CA HIS A 20 -4.84 8.79 2.17
C HIS A 20 -5.93 7.75 1.90
N ASP A 21 -7.05 7.85 2.61
CA ASP A 21 -8.21 6.96 2.45
C ASP A 21 -8.73 7.03 0.99
N ASP A 22 -8.92 8.24 0.44
CA ASP A 22 -9.37 8.44 -0.94
C ASP A 22 -8.40 7.85 -1.97
N LEU A 23 -7.10 8.01 -1.73
CA LEU A 23 -6.05 7.43 -2.56
C LEU A 23 -6.08 5.89 -2.53
N GLU A 24 -6.27 5.30 -1.36
CA GLU A 24 -6.38 3.84 -1.21
C GLU A 24 -7.63 3.30 -1.92
N TYR A 25 -8.77 3.98 -1.79
CA TYR A 25 -9.99 3.63 -2.52
C TYR A 25 -9.78 3.71 -4.03
N PHE A 26 -9.12 4.75 -4.54
CA PHE A 26 -8.79 4.86 -5.96
C PHE A 26 -7.92 3.69 -6.46
N TYR A 27 -6.88 3.32 -5.70
CA TYR A 27 -6.05 2.16 -6.06
C TYR A 27 -6.80 0.84 -5.99
N LEU A 28 -7.70 0.68 -5.02
CA LEU A 28 -8.56 -0.49 -4.90
C LEU A 28 -9.46 -0.63 -6.13
N GLU A 29 -10.15 0.45 -6.54
CA GLU A 29 -11.01 0.48 -7.72
C GLU A 29 -10.24 0.17 -8.99
N ALA A 30 -9.08 0.79 -9.21
CA ALA A 30 -8.25 0.52 -10.38
C ALA A 30 -7.81 -0.96 -10.46
N LYS A 31 -7.40 -1.55 -9.33
CA LYS A 31 -7.00 -2.97 -9.27
C LYS A 31 -8.19 -3.92 -9.47
N ARG A 32 -9.36 -3.60 -8.90
CA ARG A 32 -10.61 -4.35 -9.10
C ARG A 32 -11.02 -4.30 -10.57
N ASN A 33 -11.02 -3.12 -11.18
CA ASN A 33 -11.36 -2.89 -12.59
C ASN A 33 -10.39 -3.65 -13.51
N LYS A 34 -9.10 -3.76 -13.15
CA LYS A 34 -8.13 -4.58 -13.88
C LYS A 34 -8.48 -6.07 -13.88
N ARG A 35 -8.97 -6.60 -12.76
CA ARG A 35 -9.37 -8.03 -12.67
C ARG A 35 -10.63 -8.31 -13.46
N ILE A 36 -11.64 -7.45 -13.34
CA ILE A 36 -12.91 -7.65 -14.06
C ILE A 36 -12.72 -7.49 -15.58
N ALA A 37 -11.90 -6.53 -16.01
CA ALA A 37 -11.53 -6.37 -17.42
C ALA A 37 -10.86 -7.63 -17.98
N LYS A 38 -9.90 -8.22 -17.24
CA LYS A 38 -9.25 -9.47 -17.64
C LYS A 38 -10.23 -10.64 -17.77
N TRP A 39 -11.26 -10.68 -16.93
CA TRP A 39 -12.30 -11.70 -16.98
C TRP A 39 -13.23 -11.49 -18.19
N ALA A 40 -13.76 -10.28 -18.37
CA ALA A 40 -14.65 -9.95 -19.50
C ALA A 40 -13.93 -10.11 -20.84
N ALA A 41 -12.68 -9.63 -20.97
CA ALA A 41 -11.87 -9.80 -22.17
C ALA A 41 -11.63 -11.27 -22.52
N LYS A 42 -11.53 -12.17 -21.53
CA LYS A 42 -11.40 -13.62 -21.78
C LYS A 42 -12.65 -14.22 -22.44
N HIS A 43 -13.83 -13.72 -22.09
CA HIS A 43 -15.10 -14.17 -22.68
C HIS A 43 -15.35 -13.57 -24.06
N LEU A 44 -14.98 -12.30 -24.25
CA LEU A 44 -15.15 -11.58 -25.51
C LEU A 44 -14.05 -11.87 -26.55
N GLY A 45 -12.91 -12.43 -26.12
CA GLY A 45 -11.76 -12.68 -27.00
C GLY A 45 -10.92 -11.44 -27.31
N TYR A 46 -11.10 -10.33 -26.59
CA TYR A 46 -10.34 -9.09 -26.75
C TYR A 46 -8.98 -9.11 -26.04
N ASP A 47 -8.09 -8.19 -26.43
CA ASP A 47 -6.88 -7.97 -25.65
C ASP A 47 -7.19 -7.38 -24.27
N LYS A 48 -6.51 -7.91 -23.26
CA LYS A 48 -6.76 -7.58 -21.85
C LYS A 48 -6.35 -6.15 -21.51
N LYS A 49 -5.30 -5.62 -22.16
CA LYS A 49 -4.77 -4.30 -21.84
C LYS A 49 -5.61 -3.21 -22.48
N GLU A 50 -5.96 -3.38 -23.75
CA GLU A 50 -6.82 -2.43 -24.48
C GLU A 50 -8.20 -2.33 -23.81
N TYR A 51 -8.83 -3.47 -23.51
CA TYR A 51 -10.13 -3.49 -22.86
C TYR A 51 -10.09 -2.84 -21.46
N PHE A 52 -9.00 -3.02 -20.71
CA PHE A 52 -8.83 -2.35 -19.41
C PHE A 52 -8.75 -0.82 -19.53
N LEU A 53 -8.03 -0.30 -20.53
CA LEU A 53 -7.90 1.15 -20.75
C LEU A 53 -9.23 1.78 -21.14
N GLU A 54 -10.02 1.10 -21.99
CA GLU A 54 -11.37 1.55 -22.33
C GLU A 54 -12.27 1.62 -21.09
N LEU A 55 -12.25 0.57 -20.25
CA LEU A 55 -13.05 0.53 -19.02
C LEU A 55 -12.68 1.66 -18.04
N ILE A 56 -11.39 1.97 -17.89
CA ILE A 56 -10.94 3.09 -17.04
C ILE A 56 -11.46 4.43 -17.59
N SER A 57 -11.40 4.62 -18.91
CA SER A 57 -11.85 5.89 -19.51
C SER A 57 -13.32 6.18 -19.23
N GLU A 58 -14.15 5.14 -19.12
CA GLU A 58 -15.57 5.27 -18.77
C GLU A 58 -15.81 5.47 -17.28
N ASP A 59 -15.02 4.82 -16.43
CA ASP A 59 -15.07 4.95 -14.96
C ASP A 59 -14.77 6.39 -14.51
N ILE A 60 -13.85 7.08 -15.20
CA ILE A 60 -13.51 8.49 -14.92
C ILE A 60 -14.71 9.43 -15.16
N SER A 61 -15.65 9.07 -16.05
CA SER A 61 -16.74 9.96 -16.43
C SER A 61 -17.87 10.02 -15.39
N LYS A 62 -18.06 9.00 -14.57
CA LYS A 62 -19.22 8.87 -13.67
C LYS A 62 -18.80 8.18 -12.38
N ALA A 63 -19.25 8.71 -11.25
CA ALA A 63 -18.92 8.14 -9.94
C ALA A 63 -19.49 6.73 -9.74
N GLY A 64 -18.66 5.85 -9.19
CA GLY A 64 -19.02 4.51 -8.72
C GLY A 64 -18.84 3.40 -9.75
N PRO A 65 -19.09 2.13 -9.37
CA PRO A 65 -18.77 0.95 -10.20
C PRO A 65 -19.77 0.68 -11.35
N LYS A 66 -20.90 1.38 -11.36
CA LYS A 66 -22.00 1.13 -12.31
C LYS A 66 -21.64 1.34 -13.79
N PRO A 67 -20.87 2.37 -14.19
CA PRO A 67 -20.47 2.57 -15.59
C PRO A 67 -19.69 1.37 -16.14
N VAL A 68 -18.80 0.78 -15.34
CA VAL A 68 -18.01 -0.40 -15.72
C VAL A 68 -18.91 -1.61 -15.96
N VAL A 69 -19.90 -1.83 -15.09
CA VAL A 69 -20.88 -2.93 -15.25
C VAL A 69 -21.73 -2.71 -16.50
N ASP A 70 -22.26 -1.49 -16.69
CA ASP A 70 -23.08 -1.14 -17.85
C ASP A 70 -22.32 -1.36 -19.17
N ARG A 71 -21.02 -1.04 -19.21
CA ARG A 71 -20.16 -1.28 -20.38
C ARG A 71 -19.98 -2.76 -20.67
N ILE A 72 -19.62 -3.53 -19.64
CA ILE A 72 -19.45 -4.99 -19.77
C ILE A 72 -20.75 -5.65 -20.26
N MET A 73 -21.90 -5.24 -19.73
CA MET A 73 -23.20 -5.76 -20.16
C MET A 73 -23.52 -5.40 -21.61
N LYS A 74 -23.18 -4.19 -22.07
CA LYS A 74 -23.32 -3.81 -23.49
C LYS A 74 -22.44 -4.66 -24.39
N ASP A 75 -21.23 -4.99 -23.97
CA ASP A 75 -20.32 -5.78 -24.79
C ASP A 75 -20.71 -7.27 -24.79
N PHE A 76 -21.24 -7.80 -23.68
CA PHE A 76 -21.82 -9.14 -23.64
C PHE A 76 -23.09 -9.27 -24.48
N THR A 77 -23.96 -8.26 -24.49
CA THR A 77 -25.15 -8.27 -25.36
C THR A 77 -24.79 -8.22 -26.85
N LYS A 78 -23.77 -7.44 -27.24
CA LYS A 78 -23.23 -7.45 -28.62
C LYS A 78 -22.62 -8.79 -29.02
N ALA A 79 -22.00 -9.49 -28.08
CA ALA A 79 -21.38 -10.79 -28.29
C ALA A 79 -22.36 -11.97 -28.13
N GLU A 80 -23.65 -11.70 -27.97
CA GLU A 80 -24.71 -12.70 -27.73
C GLU A 80 -24.43 -13.64 -26.54
N LEU A 81 -23.70 -13.14 -25.54
CA LEU A 81 -23.40 -13.87 -24.31
C LEU A 81 -24.52 -13.67 -23.29
N ASN A 82 -25.19 -14.76 -22.90
CA ASN A 82 -26.30 -14.75 -21.94
C ASN A 82 -25.79 -14.77 -20.47
N ILE A 83 -24.95 -13.81 -20.10
CA ILE A 83 -24.46 -13.64 -18.73
C ILE A 83 -25.37 -12.63 -18.01
N PRO A 84 -25.97 -12.98 -16.85
CA PRO A 84 -26.82 -12.05 -16.11
C PRO A 84 -26.00 -10.95 -15.44
N GLU A 85 -26.60 -9.77 -15.27
CA GLU A 85 -25.96 -8.62 -14.59
C GLU A 85 -25.49 -8.99 -13.18
N GLU A 86 -26.29 -9.81 -12.49
CA GLU A 86 -26.01 -10.28 -11.14
C GLU A 86 -24.69 -11.06 -11.05
N GLU A 87 -24.35 -11.86 -12.07
CA GLU A 87 -23.05 -12.54 -12.10
C GLU A 87 -21.89 -11.53 -12.20
N VAL A 88 -22.06 -10.45 -12.98
CA VAL A 88 -21.03 -9.39 -13.09
C VAL A 88 -20.82 -8.70 -11.74
N TRP A 89 -21.90 -8.40 -11.02
CA TRP A 89 -21.83 -7.83 -9.67
C TRP A 89 -21.18 -8.76 -8.65
N GLU A 90 -21.50 -10.06 -8.69
CA GLU A 90 -20.86 -11.06 -7.85
C GLU A 90 -19.35 -11.17 -8.11
N ARG A 91 -18.95 -11.17 -9.39
CA ARG A 91 -17.54 -11.16 -9.78
C ARG A 91 -16.84 -9.90 -9.29
N LEU A 92 -17.48 -8.74 -9.41
CA LEU A 92 -16.94 -7.46 -8.94
C LEU A 92 -16.69 -7.48 -7.43
N ARG A 93 -17.67 -7.92 -6.63
CA ARG A 93 -17.53 -8.10 -5.17
C ARG A 93 -16.45 -9.11 -4.80
N LYS A 94 -16.34 -10.20 -5.56
CA LYS A 94 -15.30 -11.21 -5.34
C LYS A 94 -13.91 -10.61 -5.59
N TYR A 95 -13.71 -9.92 -6.71
CA TYR A 95 -12.43 -9.30 -7.04
C TYR A 95 -12.06 -8.19 -6.07
N GLU A 96 -13.03 -7.42 -5.57
CA GLU A 96 -12.79 -6.42 -4.52
C GLU A 96 -12.24 -7.07 -3.24
N LYS A 97 -12.85 -8.15 -2.76
CA LYS A 97 -12.35 -8.89 -1.58
C LYS A 97 -10.94 -9.43 -1.78
N GLU A 98 -10.65 -9.99 -2.96
CA GLU A 98 -9.32 -10.50 -3.28
C GLU A 98 -8.28 -9.36 -3.33
N VAL A 99 -8.62 -8.22 -3.94
CA VAL A 99 -7.70 -7.08 -4.01
C VAL A 99 -7.45 -6.48 -2.62
N LEU A 100 -8.49 -6.35 -1.79
CA LEU A 100 -8.34 -5.91 -0.40
C LEU A 100 -7.40 -6.82 0.37
N LYS A 101 -7.58 -8.14 0.24
CA LYS A 101 -6.69 -9.12 0.87
C LYS A 101 -5.24 -8.95 0.40
N ASP A 102 -5.01 -8.85 -0.91
CA ASP A 102 -3.67 -8.67 -1.46
C ASP A 102 -3.04 -7.34 -0.99
N MET A 103 -3.83 -6.27 -0.89
CA MET A 103 -3.35 -4.97 -0.37
C MET A 103 -2.94 -5.08 1.10
N LEU A 104 -3.76 -5.71 1.93
CA LEU A 104 -3.44 -5.96 3.34
C LEU A 104 -2.21 -6.84 3.52
N GLU A 105 -2.06 -7.88 2.69
CA GLU A 105 -0.86 -8.74 2.70
C GLU A 105 0.40 -7.95 2.32
N THR A 106 0.33 -7.08 1.30
CA THR A 106 1.46 -6.22 0.94
C THR A 106 1.79 -5.19 2.02
N GLN A 107 0.79 -4.64 2.71
CA GLN A 107 1.01 -3.75 3.85
C GLN A 107 1.66 -4.50 5.00
N ALA A 108 1.19 -5.71 5.31
CA ALA A 108 1.76 -6.55 6.37
C ALA A 108 3.20 -6.99 6.08
N GLN A 109 3.57 -7.15 4.80
CA GLN A 109 4.97 -7.40 4.41
C GLN A 109 5.82 -6.16 4.61
N ARG A 110 5.35 -5.00 4.13
CA ARG A 110 6.04 -3.72 4.31
C ARG A 110 6.31 -3.41 5.78
N THR A 111 5.30 -3.56 6.65
CA THR A 111 5.48 -3.30 8.08
C THR A 111 6.44 -4.29 8.72
N LYS A 112 6.44 -5.56 8.31
CA LYS A 112 7.45 -6.53 8.77
C LYS A 112 8.85 -6.12 8.33
N ASP A 113 9.01 -5.73 7.07
CA ASP A 113 10.30 -5.32 6.51
C ASP A 113 10.81 -4.03 7.19
N GLU A 114 9.91 -3.09 7.46
CA GLU A 114 10.18 -1.86 8.22
C GLU A 114 10.61 -2.18 9.67
N MET A 115 9.88 -3.07 10.36
CA MET A 115 10.25 -3.49 11.72
C MET A 115 11.59 -4.23 11.77
N ILE A 116 11.90 -5.05 10.75
CA ILE A 116 13.21 -5.72 10.65
C ILE A 116 14.31 -4.69 10.43
N ALA A 117 14.10 -3.73 9.52
CA ALA A 117 15.06 -2.67 9.25
C ALA A 117 15.30 -1.78 10.47
N GLU A 118 14.26 -1.44 11.23
CA GLU A 118 14.38 -0.70 12.49
C GLU A 118 15.17 -1.51 13.53
N ALA A 119 14.90 -2.81 13.67
CA ALA A 119 15.63 -3.68 14.60
C ALA A 119 17.12 -3.84 14.21
N GLU A 120 17.42 -3.93 12.92
CA GLU A 120 18.80 -3.96 12.41
C GLU A 120 19.50 -2.62 12.64
N ALA A 121 18.83 -1.49 12.37
CA ALA A 121 19.37 -0.14 12.62
C ALA A 121 19.62 0.11 14.12
N GLU A 122 18.72 -0.35 15.00
CA GLU A 122 18.92 -0.28 16.46
C GLU A 122 20.09 -1.17 16.90
N ALA A 123 20.22 -2.38 16.34
CA ALA A 123 21.34 -3.28 16.63
C ALA A 123 22.69 -2.70 16.17
N GLU A 124 22.72 -2.02 15.02
CA GLU A 124 23.89 -1.32 14.51
C GLU A 124 24.25 -0.10 15.38
N ALA A 125 23.26 0.72 15.77
CA ALA A 125 23.45 1.84 16.69
C ALA A 125 23.94 1.37 18.08
N GLU A 126 23.44 0.23 18.57
CA GLU A 126 23.93 -0.41 19.79
C GLU A 126 25.36 -0.96 19.64
N ALA A 127 25.71 -1.52 18.48
CA ALA A 127 27.04 -2.02 18.22
C ALA A 127 28.08 -0.89 18.11
N GLU A 128 27.70 0.25 17.52
CA GLU A 128 28.52 1.46 17.45
C GLU A 128 28.72 2.09 18.84
N SER A 129 27.65 2.23 19.62
CA SER A 129 27.76 2.73 21.01
C SER A 129 28.56 1.80 21.94
N LYS A 130 28.52 0.47 21.73
CA LYS A 130 29.37 -0.50 22.45
C LYS A 130 30.84 -0.44 22.00
N LYS A 131 31.11 -0.15 20.72
CA LYS A 131 32.49 0.07 20.21
C LYS A 131 33.11 1.36 20.75
N GLU A 132 32.35 2.44 20.86
CA GLU A 132 32.81 3.69 21.48
C GLU A 132 33.13 3.51 22.97
N LYS A 133 32.24 2.85 23.74
CA LYS A 133 32.49 2.53 25.15
C LYS A 133 33.70 1.62 25.38
N LYS A 134 34.08 0.78 24.41
CA LYS A 134 35.28 -0.08 24.47
C LYS A 134 36.56 0.71 24.19
N LYS A 135 36.51 1.70 23.29
CA LYS A 135 37.63 2.61 22.99
C LYS A 135 38.02 3.51 24.18
N ASP A 136 37.04 3.97 24.96
CA ASP A 136 37.30 4.77 26.16
C ASP A 136 37.87 3.93 27.32
N LYS A 137 37.50 2.64 27.42
CA LYS A 137 38.04 1.74 28.46
C LYS A 137 39.52 1.35 28.22
N ASP A 138 39.99 1.34 26.97
CA ASP A 138 41.39 1.07 26.65
C ASP A 138 42.29 2.31 26.84
N LYS A 139 41.76 3.54 26.69
CA LYS A 139 42.51 4.77 27.01
C LYS A 139 42.82 4.94 28.50
N ASP A 140 41.99 4.42 29.39
CA ASP A 140 42.24 4.48 30.85
C ASP A 140 43.25 3.44 31.33
N LYS A 141 43.41 2.30 30.62
CA LYS A 141 44.43 1.30 30.96
C LYS A 141 45.87 1.71 30.61
N ASP A 142 46.06 2.60 29.63
CA ASP A 142 47.39 3.11 29.28
C ASP A 142 47.88 4.22 30.22
N LYS A 143 46.96 5.01 30.80
CA LYS A 143 47.34 6.03 31.82
C LYS A 143 47.82 5.43 33.15
N ASP A 144 47.39 4.21 33.48
CA ASP A 144 47.79 3.56 34.74
C ASP A 144 49.12 2.78 34.62
N LYS A 145 49.53 2.38 33.40
CA LYS A 145 50.86 1.80 33.16
C LYS A 145 51.98 2.83 33.21
N ASP A 146 51.74 4.08 32.80
CA ASP A 146 52.75 5.15 32.86
C ASP A 146 52.99 5.70 34.28
N LYS A 147 51.98 5.62 35.17
CA LYS A 147 52.17 5.99 36.59
C LYS A 147 52.98 4.96 37.39
N LYS A 148 53.05 3.70 36.94
CA LYS A 148 53.76 2.63 37.65
C LYS A 148 55.23 2.47 37.22
N LYS A 149 55.68 3.15 36.16
CA LYS A 149 57.09 3.21 35.73
C LYS A 149 57.87 4.43 36.28
N LYS A 150 57.22 5.30 37.05
CA LYS A 150 57.79 6.56 37.57
C LYS A 150 57.93 6.61 39.10
N LYS A 151 57.84 5.47 39.78
CA LYS A 151 58.12 5.34 41.22
C LYS A 151 59.25 4.36 41.46
#